data_AF-A0A202DXJ7-F1
#
_entry.id   AF-A0A202DXJ7-F1
#
_cell.length_a   1.000
_cell.length_b   1.000
_cell.length_c   1.000
_cell.angle_alpha   90.00
_cell.angle_beta   90.00
_cell.angle_gamma   90.00
#
_symmetry.space_group_name_H-M   'P 1'
#
loop_
_entity.id
_entity.type
_entity.pdbx_description
1 polymer ?
#
loop_
_entity_poly.entity_id
_entity_poly.type
_entity_poly.pdbx_seq_one_letter_code
_entity_poly.pdbx_strand_id
1 'polypeptide(L)'
;MPPGSTFHPDLSFDGKKLAFSYFKDSKELADRRYLLWEIGLGGSGLRQITGSAKDLMAGRDGRNSHFIEDFDPYYLPDGRFTFASTRVMTTVRCVNNARWVLSMLQKMVLWLSTHLPRKPYSFSCWTRMGWP
;
A
#
# COMPACT_ATOMS: atom_id res chain seq x y z
N MET A 1 8.82 6.20 -18.07
CA MET A 1 8.61 7.13 -16.94
C MET A 1 9.93 7.82 -16.63
N PRO A 2 9.89 9.05 -16.08
CA PRO A 2 11.09 9.74 -15.59
C PRO A 2 11.87 8.90 -14.55
N PRO A 3 13.17 9.17 -14.30
CA PRO A 3 13.96 8.47 -13.29
C PRO A 3 13.43 8.78 -11.89
N GLY A 4 12.55 7.91 -11.39
CA GLY A 4 11.83 8.11 -10.15
C GLY A 4 10.59 8.99 -10.29
N SER A 5 9.53 8.65 -9.55
CA SER A 5 8.32 9.47 -9.44
C SER A 5 7.70 9.30 -8.06
N THR A 6 7.30 10.40 -7.44
CA THR A 6 6.63 10.42 -6.15
C THR A 6 5.18 10.90 -6.29
N PHE A 7 4.27 10.34 -5.50
CA PHE A 7 2.88 10.77 -5.41
C PHE A 7 2.35 10.72 -3.97
N HIS A 8 1.28 11.49 -3.75
CA HIS A 8 0.41 11.44 -2.59
C HIS A 8 1.15 11.47 -1.24
N PRO A 9 1.91 12.54 -0.97
CA PRO A 9 2.57 12.69 0.32
C PRO A 9 1.56 12.94 1.44
N ASP A 10 1.86 12.44 2.63
CA ASP A 10 1.12 12.71 3.85
C ASP A 10 2.06 12.95 5.04
N LEU A 11 1.67 13.87 5.91
CA LEU A 11 2.48 14.36 7.02
C LEU A 11 2.10 13.66 8.33
N SER A 12 3.09 13.26 9.12
CA SER A 12 2.82 12.68 10.44
C SER A 12 2.11 13.67 11.35
N PHE A 13 1.25 13.17 12.25
CA PHE A 13 0.50 14.01 13.20
C PHE A 13 1.42 14.86 14.11
N ASP A 14 2.61 14.36 14.44
CA ASP A 14 3.63 15.10 15.20
C ASP A 14 4.47 16.06 14.35
N GLY A 15 4.23 16.12 13.03
CA GLY A 15 4.92 17.01 12.11
C GLY A 15 6.42 16.74 12.00
N LYS A 16 6.86 15.48 12.09
CA LYS A 16 8.29 15.12 12.02
C LYS A 16 8.67 14.29 10.80
N LYS A 17 7.70 13.63 10.16
CA LYS A 17 7.95 12.66 9.09
C LYS A 17 6.95 12.85 7.95
N LEU A 18 7.41 12.57 6.74
CA LEU A 18 6.62 12.58 5.53
C LEU A 18 6.60 11.16 4.97
N ALA A 19 5.41 10.63 4.71
CA ALA A 19 5.24 9.39 3.97
C ALA A 19 4.74 9.70 2.56
N PHE A 20 5.14 8.91 1.58
CA PHE A 20 4.74 9.11 0.18
C PHE A 20 4.85 7.81 -0.60
N SER A 21 4.16 7.74 -1.72
CA SER A 21 4.31 6.67 -2.71
C SER A 21 5.49 7.00 -3.62
N TYR A 22 6.41 6.06 -3.81
CA TYR A 22 7.58 6.26 -4.66
C TYR A 22 7.77 5.09 -5.62
N PHE A 23 7.84 5.44 -6.90
CA PHE A 23 8.34 4.56 -7.95
C PHE A 23 9.85 4.69 -7.98
N LYS A 24 10.55 3.66 -7.49
CA LYS A 24 12.00 3.59 -7.55
C LYS A 24 12.41 3.18 -8.96
N ASP A 25 13.27 3.96 -9.60
CA ASP A 25 13.87 3.52 -10.85
C ASP A 25 14.81 2.33 -10.58
N SER A 26 14.56 1.22 -11.27
CA SER A 26 15.31 -0.03 -11.12
C SER A 26 15.41 -0.73 -12.46
N LYS A 27 16.54 -1.41 -12.67
CA LYS A 27 16.73 -2.31 -13.82
C LYS A 27 15.86 -3.57 -13.70
N GLU A 28 15.62 -4.00 -12.47
CA GLU A 28 14.77 -5.16 -12.18
C GLU A 28 13.29 -4.79 -12.35
N LEU A 29 12.61 -5.42 -13.31
CA LEU A 29 11.18 -5.17 -13.56
C LEU A 29 10.33 -5.39 -12.31
N ALA A 30 10.70 -6.35 -11.47
CA ALA A 30 10.02 -6.63 -10.22
C ALA A 30 10.10 -5.46 -9.22
N ASP A 31 11.04 -4.54 -9.34
CA ASP A 31 11.16 -3.39 -8.44
C ASP A 31 10.51 -2.11 -9.00
N ARG A 32 10.07 -2.14 -10.27
CA ARG A 32 9.47 -1.01 -10.98
C ARG A 32 7.99 -0.87 -10.65
N ARG A 33 7.70 -0.41 -9.43
CA ARG A 33 6.36 -0.30 -8.85
C ARG A 33 6.31 0.79 -7.79
N TYR A 34 5.12 1.31 -7.53
CA TYR A 34 4.93 2.20 -6.39
C TYR A 34 4.85 1.42 -5.08
N LEU A 35 5.68 1.83 -4.12
CA LEU A 35 5.65 1.37 -2.75
C LEU A 35 5.73 2.56 -1.81
N LEU A 36 5.44 2.35 -0.53
CA LEU A 36 5.46 3.42 0.45
C LEU A 36 6.86 3.65 1.01
N TRP A 37 7.22 4.91 1.14
CA TRP A 37 8.46 5.38 1.71
C TRP A 37 8.18 6.44 2.77
N GLU A 38 9.09 6.57 3.73
CA GLU A 38 9.08 7.58 4.78
C GLU A 38 10.42 8.31 4.78
N ILE A 39 10.39 9.61 5.05
CA ILE A 39 11.57 10.43 5.31
C ILE A 39 11.29 11.37 6.48
N GLY A 40 12.32 11.72 7.25
CA GLY A 40 12.22 12.81 8.22
C GLY A 40 12.05 14.15 7.50
N LEU A 41 11.28 15.07 8.08
CA LEU A 41 11.08 16.40 7.48
C LEU A 41 12.37 17.20 7.30
N GLY A 42 13.42 16.89 8.08
CA GLY A 42 14.76 17.43 7.88
C GLY A 42 15.53 16.83 6.69
N GLY A 43 14.90 15.97 5.89
CA GLY A 43 15.50 15.33 4.70
C GLY A 43 16.38 14.11 5.01
N SER A 44 16.44 13.66 6.26
CA SER A 44 17.23 12.50 6.68
C SER A 44 16.37 11.27 6.95
N GLY A 45 17.00 10.09 6.98
CA GLY A 45 16.32 8.85 7.38
C GLY A 45 15.33 8.29 6.35
N LEU A 46 15.58 8.51 5.05
CA LEU A 46 14.78 7.91 3.99
C LEU A 46 14.74 6.38 4.12
N ARG A 47 13.54 5.80 4.20
CA ARG A 47 13.34 4.35 4.31
C ARG A 47 12.10 3.88 3.58
N GLN A 48 12.14 2.65 3.09
CA GLN A 48 10.99 1.97 2.51
C GLN A 48 10.13 1.34 3.62
N ILE A 49 8.81 1.55 3.56
CA ILE A 49 7.83 1.04 4.53
C ILE A 49 7.22 -0.27 4.05
N THR A 50 6.85 -0.37 2.77
CA THR A 50 6.20 -1.55 2.19
C THR A 50 7.01 -2.18 1.05
N GLY A 51 6.82 -3.48 0.83
CA GLY A 51 7.56 -4.28 -0.16
C GLY A 51 8.93 -4.72 0.32
N SER A 52 9.15 -4.73 1.63
CA SER A 52 10.30 -5.40 2.25
C SER A 52 10.14 -6.93 2.17
N ALA A 53 11.22 -7.66 2.46
CA ALA A 53 11.18 -9.13 2.56
C ALA A 53 10.17 -9.66 3.61
N LYS A 54 9.65 -8.81 4.51
CA LYS A 54 8.63 -9.19 5.51
C LYS A 54 7.20 -9.08 4.99
N ASP A 55 7.01 -8.44 3.83
CA ASP A 55 5.72 -8.22 3.22
C ASP A 55 5.40 -9.38 2.28
N LEU A 56 4.17 -9.88 2.35
CA LEU A 56 3.71 -10.90 1.41
C LEU A 56 3.48 -10.26 0.04
N MET A 57 4.50 -10.27 -0.81
CA MET A 57 4.45 -9.77 -2.19
C MET A 57 3.85 -10.78 -3.16
N ALA A 58 2.79 -11.48 -2.72
CA ALA A 58 2.01 -12.40 -3.51
C ALA A 58 0.53 -12.00 -3.45
N GLY A 59 -0.15 -12.06 -4.59
CA GLY A 59 -1.57 -11.85 -4.66
C GLY A 59 -2.37 -13.01 -4.07
N ARG A 60 -3.69 -12.86 -4.12
CA ARG A 60 -4.63 -13.86 -3.61
C ARG A 60 -4.36 -15.23 -4.25
N ASP A 61 -4.23 -16.25 -3.41
CA ASP A 61 -3.93 -17.64 -3.79
C ASP A 61 -2.65 -17.78 -4.64
N GLY A 62 -1.69 -16.87 -4.49
CA GLY A 62 -0.43 -16.86 -5.25
C GLY A 62 -0.57 -16.37 -6.70
N ARG A 63 -1.76 -15.92 -7.13
CA ARG A 63 -1.96 -15.35 -8.46
C ARG A 63 -1.50 -13.90 -8.49
N ASN A 64 -0.75 -13.51 -9.52
CA ASN A 64 -0.31 -12.12 -9.75
C ASN A 64 -0.74 -11.66 -11.16
N SER A 65 -1.92 -11.06 -11.29
CA SER A 65 -2.34 -10.47 -12.58
C SER A 65 -1.61 -9.16 -12.88
N HIS A 66 -1.14 -8.46 -11.84
CA HIS A 66 -0.29 -7.28 -11.90
C HIS A 66 0.74 -7.31 -10.77
N PHE A 67 1.75 -6.44 -10.87
CA PHE A 67 2.61 -6.16 -9.73
C PHE A 67 1.80 -5.54 -8.59
N ILE A 68 2.11 -5.99 -7.37
CA ILE A 68 1.59 -5.37 -6.16
C ILE A 68 2.19 -3.97 -6.04
N GLU A 69 1.33 -2.99 -5.82
CA GLU A 69 1.68 -1.60 -5.61
C GLU A 69 0.90 -1.06 -4.41
N ASP A 70 1.53 -0.17 -3.65
CA ASP A 70 0.98 0.48 -2.47
C ASP A 70 1.06 2.01 -2.64
N PHE A 71 -0.07 2.69 -2.47
CA PHE A 71 -0.29 4.11 -2.74
C PHE A 71 -0.99 4.83 -1.58
N ASP A 72 -1.05 6.16 -1.62
CA ASP A 72 -1.92 6.98 -0.76
C ASP A 72 -1.71 6.74 0.74
N PRO A 73 -0.47 6.87 1.25
CA PRO A 73 -0.24 6.76 2.69
C PRO A 73 -1.04 7.83 3.42
N TYR A 74 -1.58 7.45 4.56
CA TYR A 74 -2.27 8.35 5.48
C TYR A 74 -1.90 7.97 6.91
N TYR A 75 -1.21 8.86 7.62
CA TYR A 75 -0.85 8.69 8.99
C TYR A 75 -2.10 8.60 9.87
N LEU A 76 -1.98 7.84 10.95
CA LEU A 76 -2.91 7.82 12.06
C LEU A 76 -2.30 8.59 13.25
N PRO A 77 -3.12 9.08 14.19
CA PRO A 77 -2.63 9.85 15.35
C PRO A 77 -1.59 9.11 16.21
N ASP A 78 -1.57 7.78 16.18
CA ASP A 78 -0.62 6.94 16.91
C ASP A 78 0.64 6.57 16.10
N GLY A 79 0.84 7.19 14.93
CA GLY A 79 2.00 6.98 14.08
C GLY A 79 1.92 5.73 13.20
N ARG A 80 0.78 5.02 13.18
CA ARG A 80 0.50 4.00 12.16
C ARG A 80 0.06 4.63 10.85
N PHE A 81 -0.21 3.79 9.85
CA PHE A 81 -0.65 4.22 8.52
C PHE A 81 -1.85 3.42 8.02
N THR A 82 -2.68 4.08 7.23
CA THR A 82 -3.58 3.45 6.26
C THR A 82 -3.13 3.80 4.85
N PHE A 83 -3.36 2.93 3.87
CA PHE A 83 -2.96 3.16 2.49
C PHE A 83 -3.76 2.34 1.49
N ALA A 84 -3.76 2.73 0.22
CA ALA A 84 -4.37 1.97 -0.86
C ALA A 84 -3.42 0.90 -1.41
N SER A 85 -3.90 -0.33 -1.63
CA SER A 85 -3.06 -1.42 -2.14
C SER A 85 -3.75 -2.22 -3.24
N THR A 86 -2.97 -2.72 -4.20
CA THR A 86 -3.44 -3.66 -5.25
C THR A 86 -3.33 -5.13 -4.84
N ARG A 87 -2.87 -5.46 -3.62
CA ARG A 87 -2.66 -6.85 -3.14
C ARG A 87 -3.88 -7.75 -3.20
N VAL A 88 -5.08 -7.17 -3.13
CA VAL A 88 -6.34 -7.93 -3.19
C VAL A 88 -6.57 -8.54 -4.58
N MET A 89 -6.01 -7.91 -5.63
CA MET A 89 -6.09 -8.37 -7.03
C MET A 89 -7.51 -8.74 -7.46
N THR A 90 -8.46 -7.90 -7.07
CA THR A 90 -9.88 -8.07 -7.42
C THR A 90 -10.30 -7.00 -8.42
N THR A 91 -11.31 -7.30 -9.21
CA THR A 91 -11.90 -6.37 -10.17
C THR A 91 -13.10 -5.67 -9.57
N VAL A 92 -13.32 -4.42 -9.95
CA VAL A 92 -14.58 -3.73 -9.64
C VAL A 92 -15.73 -4.48 -10.35
N ARG A 93 -16.73 -4.92 -9.58
CA ARG A 93 -17.85 -5.74 -10.10
C ARG A 93 -18.78 -5.01 -11.08
N CYS A 94 -18.54 -3.72 -11.35
CA CYS A 94 -19.36 -2.89 -12.23
C CYS A 94 -19.03 -3.06 -13.73
N VAL A 95 -17.94 -3.76 -14.08
CA VAL A 95 -17.58 -4.01 -15.48
C VAL A 95 -17.87 -5.47 -15.82
N ASN A 96 -18.94 -5.71 -16.60
CA ASN A 96 -19.40 -7.04 -17.00
C ASN A 96 -18.50 -7.78 -18.00
N ASN A 97 -17.31 -7.23 -18.29
CA ASN A 97 -16.34 -7.80 -19.20
C ASN A 97 -15.01 -7.98 -18.45
N ALA A 98 -14.82 -9.18 -17.89
CA ALA A 98 -13.67 -9.63 -17.10
C ALA A 98 -12.30 -9.63 -17.83
N ARG A 99 -12.16 -8.88 -18.93
CA ARG A 99 -10.97 -8.83 -19.78
C ARG A 99 -10.03 -7.68 -19.43
N TRP A 100 -10.50 -6.68 -18.68
CA TRP A 100 -9.69 -5.57 -18.18
C TRP A 100 -9.70 -5.60 -16.65
N VAL A 101 -8.55 -5.92 -16.07
CA VAL A 101 -8.38 -5.94 -14.62
C VAL A 101 -8.21 -4.50 -14.15
N LEU A 102 -9.32 -3.85 -13.80
CA LEU A 102 -9.29 -2.68 -12.92
C LEU A 102 -8.97 -3.19 -11.52
N SER A 103 -7.74 -2.99 -11.05
CA SER A 103 -7.37 -3.31 -9.68
C SER A 103 -8.24 -2.47 -8.73
N MET A 104 -9.06 -3.15 -7.92
CA MET A 104 -9.74 -2.47 -6.84
C MET A 104 -8.67 -2.03 -5.83
N LEU A 105 -8.46 -0.72 -5.72
CA LEU A 105 -7.66 -0.14 -4.66
C LEU A 105 -8.46 -0.27 -3.36
N GLN A 106 -7.98 -1.12 -2.46
CA GLN A 106 -8.58 -1.28 -1.15
C GLN A 106 -7.72 -0.54 -0.12
N LYS A 107 -8.36 0.31 0.70
CA LYS A 107 -7.70 0.93 1.84
C LYS A 107 -7.36 -0.16 2.87
N MET A 108 -6.09 -0.46 3.03
CA MET A 108 -5.53 -1.34 4.04
C MET A 108 -5.04 -0.50 5.23
N VAL A 109 -5.27 -0.99 6.44
CA VAL A 109 -4.64 -0.48 7.65
C VAL A 109 -3.41 -1.34 7.92
N LEU A 110 -2.21 -0.76 7.94
CA LEU A 110 -1.01 -1.50 8.31
C LEU A 110 -0.74 -1.33 9.81
N TRP A 111 -0.70 -2.47 10.50
CA TRP A 111 -0.25 -2.58 11.88
C TRP A 111 1.13 -3.22 11.91
N LEU A 112 2.17 -2.41 12.09
CA LEU A 112 3.52 -2.89 12.38
C LEU A 112 3.63 -3.16 13.88
N SER A 113 3.21 -4.33 14.35
CA SER A 113 3.67 -4.79 15.67
C SER A 113 4.22 -6.20 15.59
N THR A 114 5.33 -6.34 16.31
CA THR A 114 6.27 -7.44 16.31
C THR A 114 5.81 -8.64 17.13
N HIS A 115 4.57 -8.65 17.65
CA HIS A 115 4.20 -9.55 18.77
C HIS A 115 2.93 -10.40 18.60
N LEU A 116 2.36 -10.60 17.40
CA LEU A 116 1.25 -11.55 17.23
C LEU A 116 1.44 -12.51 16.05
N PRO A 117 1.06 -13.79 16.18
CA PRO A 117 1.05 -14.72 15.06
C PRO A 117 0.05 -14.23 14.01
N ARG A 118 0.54 -14.02 12.79
CA ARG A 118 -0.24 -13.54 11.64
C ARG A 118 -1.29 -14.59 11.27
N LYS A 119 -2.54 -14.42 11.73
CA LYS A 119 -3.69 -15.09 11.10
C LYS A 119 -3.74 -14.67 9.62
N PRO A 120 -4.12 -15.57 8.69
CA PRO A 120 -4.38 -15.16 7.31
C PRO A 120 -5.39 -14.02 7.36
N TYR A 121 -5.07 -12.92 6.67
CA TYR A 121 -5.86 -11.69 6.68
C TYR A 121 -7.35 -12.00 6.52
N SER A 122 -8.09 -11.93 7.63
CA SER A 122 -9.54 -12.01 7.63
C SER A 122 -10.03 -10.69 7.05
N PHE A 123 -10.40 -10.70 5.78
CA PHE A 123 -11.09 -9.61 5.11
C PHE A 123 -12.50 -9.49 5.70
N SER A 124 -12.65 -8.76 6.80
CA SER A 124 -13.95 -8.24 7.19
C SER A 124 -14.26 -7.04 6.29
N CYS A 125 -15.04 -7.29 5.24
CA CYS A 125 -15.77 -6.24 4.54
C CYS A 125 -16.64 -5.53 5.58
N TRP A 126 -16.28 -4.29 5.95
CA TRP A 126 -17.17 -3.44 6.72
C TRP A 126 -18.28 -2.90 5.79
N THR A 127 -19.21 -3.77 5.40
CA THR A 127 -20.55 -3.33 5.03
C THR A 127 -21.45 -3.47 6.26
N ARG A 128 -21.30 -2.54 7.21
CA ARG A 128 -22.41 -2.17 8.06
C ARG A 128 -22.89 -0.79 7.60
N MET A 129 -23.68 -0.80 6.51
CA MET A 129 -24.65 0.29 6.31
C MET A 129 -25.59 0.24 7.51
N GLY A 130 -25.65 1.35 8.23
CA GLY A 130 -26.40 1.49 9.47
C GLY A 130 -25.96 2.76 10.17
N TRP A 131 -26.37 3.89 9.60
CA TRP A 131 -26.53 5.15 10.31
C TRP A 131 -28.00 5.57 10.17
N PRO A 132 -28.58 6.19 11.22
CA PRO A 132 -30.03 6.33 11.43
C PRO A 132 -30.78 7.06 10.32
#